data_AF-A0A2M6XRN0-F1
#
_entry.id   AF-A0A2M6XRN0-F1
#
_cell.length_a   1.000
_cell.length_b   1.000
_cell.length_c   1.000
_cell.angle_alpha   90.00
_cell.angle_beta   90.00
_cell.angle_gamma   90.00
#
_symmetry.space_group_name_H-M   'P 1'
#
loop_
_entity.id
_entity.type
_entity.pdbx_description
1 polymer ?
#
loop_
_entity_poly.entity_id
_entity_poly.type
_entity_poly.pdbx_seq_one_letter_code
_entity_poly.pdbx_strand_id
1 'polypeptide(L)'
;FSTQGGPASGGKDNMYIPIGQSGWFPKEGTRQYFDQQPEDVAATVEALNTMFQVTNGGHYKELANIAFNWFLGDNVLGQIVYDRTTGGCHDGVGEKFINLNQGAESTITYLLARLSFEN
;
A
#
# COMPACT_ATOMS: atom_id res chain seq x y z
N PHE A 1 -5.80 3.52 -29.99
CA PHE A 1 -6.62 3.13 -28.83
C PHE A 1 -5.69 2.96 -27.63
N SER A 2 -5.90 3.84 -26.64
CA SER A 2 -5.33 3.94 -25.29
C SER A 2 -3.84 3.63 -25.06
N THR A 3 -3.06 4.71 -25.02
CA THR A 3 -1.75 4.77 -24.34
C THR A 3 -1.89 4.41 -22.87
N GLN A 4 -1.01 3.54 -22.38
CA GLN A 4 -0.88 3.24 -20.96
C GLN A 4 -0.54 4.50 -20.18
N GLY A 5 -1.49 4.98 -19.39
CA GLY A 5 -1.30 6.07 -18.44
C GLY A 5 -0.59 5.56 -17.20
N GLY A 6 0.74 5.43 -17.26
CA GLY A 6 1.55 5.36 -16.05
C GLY A 6 1.36 6.65 -15.22
N PRO A 7 1.49 6.60 -13.89
CA PRO A 7 1.09 7.71 -13.03
C PRO A 7 1.82 9.01 -13.40
N ALA A 8 1.14 10.15 -13.27
CA ALA A 8 1.66 11.48 -13.63
C ALA A 8 2.84 11.91 -12.74
N SER A 9 3.71 12.76 -13.30
CA SER A 9 5.01 13.17 -12.80
C SER A 9 4.95 14.27 -11.73
N GLY A 10 4.69 13.91 -10.48
CA GLY A 10 4.90 14.79 -9.33
C GLY A 10 5.14 14.00 -8.05
N GLY A 11 6.32 14.14 -7.44
CA GLY A 11 6.62 13.66 -6.08
C GLY A 11 6.94 12.16 -5.89
N LYS A 12 7.40 11.44 -6.91
CA LYS A 12 7.48 9.96 -6.91
C LYS A 12 8.67 9.30 -6.22
N ASP A 13 9.71 10.03 -5.83
CA ASP A 13 10.96 9.40 -5.38
C ASP A 13 10.86 8.73 -4.01
N ASN A 14 9.73 8.88 -3.31
CA ASN A 14 9.53 8.37 -1.95
C ASN A 14 8.15 7.74 -1.69
N MET A 15 7.54 7.14 -2.72
CA MET A 15 6.22 6.48 -2.60
C MET A 15 6.35 4.97 -2.71
N TYR A 16 5.78 4.24 -1.74
CA TYR A 16 5.64 2.80 -1.84
C TYR A 16 4.47 2.45 -2.76
N ILE A 17 4.73 1.58 -3.75
CA ILE A 17 3.73 1.14 -4.72
C ILE A 17 3.70 -0.38 -4.62
N PRO A 18 2.68 -1.00 -3.98
CA PRO A 18 2.48 -2.45 -4.01
C PRO A 18 2.34 -2.97 -5.46
N ILE A 19 2.58 -4.26 -5.65
CA ILE A 19 2.23 -4.90 -6.93
C ILE A 19 0.71 -4.95 -7.02
N GLY A 20 0.15 -4.45 -8.11
CA GLY A 20 -1.27 -4.57 -8.38
C GLY A 20 -1.68 -5.99 -8.77
N GLN A 21 -2.90 -6.40 -8.42
CA GLN A 21 -3.42 -7.74 -8.70
C GLN A 21 -4.44 -7.79 -9.84
N SER A 22 -4.46 -6.77 -10.72
CA SER A 22 -5.33 -6.70 -11.90
C SER A 22 -4.94 -7.73 -12.99
N GLY A 23 -5.06 -9.02 -12.67
CA GLY A 23 -4.74 -10.18 -13.51
C GLY A 23 -3.52 -10.99 -13.03
N TRP A 24 -3.36 -12.18 -13.59
CA TRP A 24 -2.17 -13.01 -13.36
C TRP A 24 -0.91 -12.30 -13.85
N PHE A 25 0.17 -12.37 -13.07
CA PHE A 25 1.49 -11.87 -13.47
C PHE A 25 2.31 -12.99 -14.12
N PRO A 26 2.40 -13.08 -15.47
CA PRO A 26 3.23 -14.07 -16.12
C PRO A 26 4.71 -13.76 -15.91
N LYS A 27 5.55 -14.80 -15.89
CA LYS A 27 7.01 -14.66 -15.91
C LYS A 27 7.39 -13.92 -17.20
N GLU A 28 7.94 -12.69 -17.09
CA GLU A 28 8.19 -11.70 -18.16
C GLU A 28 7.03 -10.76 -18.53
N GLY A 29 5.98 -10.69 -17.72
CA GLY A 29 4.88 -9.75 -17.88
C GLY A 29 5.21 -8.30 -17.49
N THR A 30 4.35 -7.38 -17.92
CA THR A 30 4.38 -5.99 -17.45
C THR A 30 3.86 -5.90 -16.03
N ARG A 31 4.59 -5.18 -15.16
CA ARG A 31 4.16 -4.90 -13.79
C ARG A 31 2.77 -4.27 -13.79
N GLN A 32 1.88 -4.83 -12.97
CA GLN A 32 0.58 -4.23 -12.70
C GLN A 32 0.70 -3.21 -11.57
N TYR A 33 0.05 -2.06 -11.75
CA TYR A 33 0.11 -0.94 -10.81
C TYR A 33 -1.21 -0.71 -10.07
N PHE A 34 -2.27 -1.43 -10.44
CA PHE A 34 -3.63 -1.22 -9.94
C PHE A 34 -4.22 -2.51 -9.40
N ASP A 35 -5.28 -2.36 -8.61
CA ASP A 35 -5.81 -3.41 -7.74
C ASP A 35 -4.78 -3.78 -6.66
N GLN A 36 -4.18 -2.74 -6.06
CA GLN A 36 -3.26 -2.88 -4.93
C GLN A 36 -4.08 -3.18 -3.68
N GLN A 37 -3.62 -4.12 -2.88
CA GLN A 37 -4.38 -4.59 -1.73
C GLN A 37 -3.68 -4.21 -0.41
N PRO A 38 -4.45 -3.98 0.67
CA PRO A 38 -3.91 -3.58 1.96
C PRO A 38 -2.98 -4.64 2.58
N GLU A 39 -3.17 -5.93 2.29
CA GLU A 39 -2.40 -7.04 2.90
C GLU A 39 -0.93 -7.02 2.50
N ASP A 40 -0.63 -6.69 1.25
CA ASP A 40 0.75 -6.53 0.77
C ASP A 40 1.44 -5.36 1.47
N VAL A 41 0.68 -4.29 1.74
CA VAL A 41 1.17 -3.09 2.45
C VAL A 41 1.47 -3.43 3.90
N ALA A 42 0.55 -4.10 4.60
CA ALA A 42 0.74 -4.49 5.98
C ALA A 42 1.91 -5.47 6.14
N ALA A 43 2.00 -6.50 5.28
CA ALA A 43 3.12 -7.43 5.28
C ALA A 43 4.47 -6.71 5.06
N THR A 44 4.49 -5.68 4.22
CA THR A 44 5.69 -4.87 3.99
C THR A 44 6.07 -4.04 5.20
N VAL A 45 5.11 -3.38 5.84
CA VAL A 45 5.34 -2.62 7.09
C VAL A 45 5.90 -3.55 8.18
N GLU A 46 5.30 -4.71 8.38
CA GLU A 46 5.74 -5.71 9.35
C GLU A 46 7.15 -6.22 9.07
N ALA A 47 7.46 -6.53 7.80
CA ALA A 47 8.77 -6.99 7.40
C ALA A 47 9.85 -5.92 7.64
N LEU A 48 9.57 -4.66 7.30
CA LEU A 48 10.50 -3.54 7.49
C LEU A 48 10.72 -3.24 8.97
N ASN A 49 9.67 -3.26 9.79
CA ASN A 49 9.81 -3.12 11.23
C ASN A 49 10.61 -4.28 11.83
N THR A 50 10.36 -5.51 11.41
CA THR A 50 11.17 -6.68 11.82
C THR A 50 12.65 -6.48 11.46
N MET A 51 12.93 -6.02 10.25
CA MET A 51 14.30 -5.72 9.81
C MET A 51 14.95 -4.62 10.65
N PHE A 52 14.20 -3.58 11.02
CA PHE A 52 14.67 -2.56 11.94
C PHE A 52 15.02 -3.15 13.31
N GLN A 53 14.17 -4.00 13.90
CA GLN A 53 14.43 -4.61 15.21
C GLN A 53 15.65 -5.53 15.22
N VAL A 54 15.88 -6.27 14.12
CA VAL A 54 17.02 -7.20 14.01
C VAL A 54 18.34 -6.48 13.72
N THR A 55 18.31 -5.44 12.89
CA THR A 55 19.53 -4.80 12.37
C THR A 55 19.87 -3.46 13.02
N ASN A 56 18.89 -2.83 13.69
CA ASN A 56 18.92 -1.45 14.16
C ASN A 56 19.21 -0.41 13.05
N GLY A 57 18.95 -0.76 11.78
CA GLY A 57 19.17 0.10 10.62
C GLY A 57 18.01 1.09 10.44
N GLY A 58 18.23 2.37 10.75
CA GLY A 58 17.19 3.41 10.72
C GLY A 58 16.44 3.55 9.38
N HIS A 59 17.11 3.23 8.26
CA HIS A 59 16.48 3.25 6.93
C HIS A 59 15.27 2.31 6.81
N TYR A 60 15.26 1.17 7.51
CA TYR A 60 14.10 0.27 7.48
C TYR A 60 12.86 0.91 8.13
N LYS A 61 13.06 1.72 9.16
CA LYS A 61 11.97 2.48 9.79
C LYS A 61 11.45 3.58 8.85
N GLU A 62 12.33 4.25 8.13
CA GLU A 62 11.93 5.23 7.09
C GLU A 62 11.08 4.56 6.00
N LEU A 63 11.52 3.40 5.50
CA LEU A 63 10.76 2.62 4.52
C LEU A 63 9.41 2.14 5.08
N ALA A 64 9.35 1.71 6.33
CA ALA A 64 8.10 1.29 6.97
C ALA A 64 7.10 2.46 7.02
N ASN A 65 7.59 3.67 7.31
CA ASN A 65 6.77 4.87 7.30
C ASN A 65 6.23 5.20 5.89
N ILE A 66 7.10 5.09 4.88
CA ILE A 66 6.70 5.30 3.48
C ILE A 66 5.65 4.29 3.05
N ALA A 67 5.81 3.02 3.43
CA ALA A 67 4.82 1.99 3.15
C ALA A 67 3.50 2.25 3.88
N PHE A 68 3.53 2.61 5.16
CA PHE A 68 2.33 2.88 5.95
C PHE A 68 1.52 4.06 5.42
N ASN A 69 2.18 5.11 4.91
CA ASN A 69 1.49 6.28 4.36
C ASN A 69 0.59 5.95 3.15
N TRP A 70 0.76 4.79 2.52
CA TRP A 70 -0.15 4.30 1.49
C TRP A 70 -1.61 4.28 1.97
N PHE A 71 -1.85 3.88 3.22
CA PHE A 71 -3.19 3.89 3.83
C PHE A 71 -3.76 5.31 4.00
N LEU A 72 -2.86 6.29 4.14
CA LEU A 72 -3.17 7.69 4.40
C LEU A 72 -3.25 8.54 3.12
N GLY A 73 -3.06 7.92 1.95
CA GLY A 73 -3.21 8.58 0.66
C GLY A 73 -1.92 8.74 -0.15
N ASP A 74 -0.76 8.34 0.36
CA ASP A 74 0.48 8.28 -0.43
C ASP A 74 0.47 7.02 -1.31
N ASN A 75 -0.51 6.95 -2.20
CA ASN A 75 -0.70 5.88 -3.18
C ASN A 75 -0.95 6.48 -4.57
N VAL A 76 -1.04 5.60 -5.57
CA VAL A 76 -1.13 6.01 -6.99
C VAL A 76 -2.36 6.86 -7.32
N LEU A 77 -3.40 6.87 -6.47
CA LEU A 77 -4.59 7.70 -6.63
C LEU A 77 -4.60 8.95 -5.74
N GLY A 78 -3.68 9.07 -4.78
CA GLY A 78 -3.70 10.19 -3.82
C GLY A 78 -4.90 10.14 -2.86
N GLN A 79 -5.52 8.97 -2.66
CA GLN A 79 -6.78 8.82 -1.93
C GLN A 79 -6.61 8.00 -0.66
N ILE A 80 -7.21 8.45 0.43
CA ILE A 80 -7.15 7.75 1.71
C ILE A 80 -7.84 6.39 1.59
N VAL A 81 -7.17 5.32 2.03
CA VAL A 81 -7.70 3.95 2.06
C VAL A 81 -8.29 3.63 3.44
N TYR A 82 -7.73 4.21 4.50
CA TYR A 82 -8.24 4.08 5.86
C TYR A 82 -9.37 5.08 6.17
N ASP A 83 -10.55 4.59 6.51
CA ASP A 83 -11.68 5.44 6.92
C ASP A 83 -11.62 5.73 8.42
N ARG A 84 -11.23 6.97 8.76
CA ARG A 84 -11.20 7.46 10.16
C ARG A 84 -12.57 7.54 10.82
N THR A 85 -13.65 7.61 10.04
CA THR A 85 -15.02 7.77 10.54
C THR A 85 -15.57 6.44 11.03
N THR A 86 -15.36 5.38 10.24
CA THR A 86 -15.83 4.02 10.58
C THR A 86 -14.80 3.21 11.34
N GLY A 87 -13.51 3.57 11.22
CA GLY A 87 -12.40 2.75 11.68
C GLY A 87 -12.08 1.59 10.73
N GLY A 88 -12.76 1.48 9.59
CA GLY A 88 -12.56 0.45 8.58
C GLY A 88 -11.45 0.80 7.58
N CYS A 89 -11.04 -0.18 6.78
CA CYS A 89 -10.09 -0.01 5.69
C CYS A 89 -10.73 -0.45 4.38
N HIS A 90 -10.50 0.32 3.32
CA HIS A 90 -10.98 -0.01 1.99
C HIS A 90 -10.16 -1.14 1.35
N ASP A 91 -10.83 -2.02 0.59
CA ASP A 91 -10.26 -3.28 0.09
C ASP A 91 -9.17 -3.12 -0.98
N GLY A 92 -8.98 -1.93 -1.56
CA GLY A 92 -7.87 -1.71 -2.47
C GLY A 92 -7.90 -0.44 -3.32
N VAL A 93 -6.78 -0.21 -4.01
CA VAL A 93 -6.57 0.92 -4.91
C VAL A 93 -6.66 0.44 -6.36
N GLY A 94 -7.77 0.77 -7.04
CA GLY A 94 -7.99 0.45 -8.45
C GLY A 94 -7.36 1.45 -9.42
N GLU A 95 -7.70 1.36 -10.71
CA GLU A 95 -7.18 2.26 -11.75
C GLU A 95 -7.69 3.69 -11.61
N LYS A 96 -8.94 3.86 -11.17
CA LYS A 96 -9.63 5.16 -11.13
C LYS A 96 -10.26 5.50 -9.79
N PHE A 97 -10.50 4.49 -8.96
CA PHE A 97 -11.23 4.62 -7.69
C PHE A 97 -10.70 3.63 -6.66
N ILE A 98 -10.87 3.99 -5.40
CA ILE A 98 -10.73 3.08 -4.26
C ILE A 98 -11.92 2.13 -4.23
N ASN A 99 -11.66 0.85 -3.98
CA ASN A 99 -12.71 -0.11 -3.69
C ASN A 99 -13.28 0.17 -2.30
N LEU A 100 -14.48 0.75 -2.23
CA LEU A 100 -15.08 1.22 -0.98
C LEU A 100 -15.53 0.09 -0.02
N ASN A 101 -15.48 -1.17 -0.45
CA ASN A 101 -15.73 -2.29 0.44
C ASN A 101 -14.78 -2.24 1.65
N GLN A 102 -15.31 -2.52 2.83
CA GLN A 102 -14.57 -2.55 4.10
C GLN A 102 -14.70 -3.94 4.70
N GLY A 103 -14.09 -4.93 4.05
CA GLY A 103 -14.05 -6.29 4.55
C GLY A 103 -13.38 -6.40 5.92
N ALA A 104 -13.63 -7.52 6.62
CA ALA A 104 -12.92 -7.82 7.86
C ALA A 104 -11.40 -7.92 7.64
N GLU A 105 -11.00 -8.50 6.50
CA GLU A 105 -9.60 -8.69 6.13
C GLU A 105 -8.85 -7.36 6.00
N SER A 106 -9.31 -6.45 5.15
CA SER A 106 -8.70 -5.13 4.95
C SER A 106 -8.62 -4.33 6.25
N THR A 107 -9.67 -4.40 7.08
CA THR A 107 -9.70 -3.74 8.39
C THR A 107 -8.67 -4.32 9.36
N ILE A 108 -8.61 -5.65 9.51
CA ILE A 108 -7.62 -6.32 10.38
C ILE A 108 -6.21 -6.00 9.91
N THR A 109 -5.98 -6.04 8.60
CA THR A 109 -4.71 -5.73 7.96
C THR A 109 -4.21 -4.32 8.27
N TYR A 110 -5.08 -3.31 8.19
CA TYR A 110 -4.73 -1.96 8.61
C TYR A 110 -4.36 -1.89 10.10
N LEU A 111 -5.14 -2.56 10.96
CA LEU A 111 -4.87 -2.57 12.41
C LEU A 111 -3.53 -3.22 12.74
N LEU A 112 -3.17 -4.31 12.07
CA LEU A 112 -1.85 -4.96 12.20
C LEU A 112 -0.73 -4.00 11.78
N ALA A 113 -0.84 -3.40 10.59
CA ALA A 113 0.13 -2.42 10.10
C ALA A 113 0.31 -1.25 11.08
N ARG A 114 -0.80 -0.77 11.66
CA ARG A 114 -0.79 0.33 12.64
C ARG A 114 -0.12 -0.08 13.95
N LEU A 115 -0.43 -1.26 14.49
CA LEU A 115 0.22 -1.78 15.69
C LEU A 115 1.73 -1.96 15.47
N SER A 116 2.13 -2.46 14.31
CA SER A 116 3.54 -2.59 13.94
C SER A 116 4.23 -1.23 13.86
N PHE A 117 3.59 -0.26 13.20
CA PHE A 117 4.10 1.09 13.02
C PHE A 117 4.26 1.86 14.35
N GLU A 118 3.40 1.61 15.34
CA GLU A 118 3.46 2.26 16.65
C GLU A 118 4.56 1.69 17.59
N ASN A 119 5.14 0.53 17.27
CA ASN A 119 6.21 -0.13 18.05
C ASN A 119 7.64 0.32 17.65
#